data_AF-A0AAD5WYM9-F1
#
_entry.id   AF-A0AAD5WYM9-F1
#
_cell.length_a   1.000
_cell.length_b   1.000
_cell.length_c   1.000
_cell.angle_alpha   90.00
_cell.angle_beta   90.00
_cell.angle_gamma   90.00
#
_symmetry.space_group_name_H-M   'P 1'
#
loop_
_entity.id
_entity.type
_entity.pdbx_description
1 polymer ?
#
loop_
_entity_poly.entity_id
_entity_poly.type
_entity_poly.pdbx_seq_one_letter_code
_entity_poly.pdbx_strand_id
1 'polypeptide(L)'
;MGVVELILREEYLVCFFFVFNLRECAKEIKKIVAAAESARSKRKKDHSFWFPRMPVRKWLEGGNEVTLANEDGGEEYAAFPYVDGKAPEENTKGWRLRMAVWAFARWIQTYEVKFAVKMAFAMMVVAWPAYVFPAWYVGLRGQWAMVTILVIMSPSVGGSNQFAVYRLAGTIAGALWGWITWLMAPGNPYVICVMLIIWAYPWWYVYLHTPHARLGTTAILTYLVVVMLAYVNTPTQLSETITDFAYKRCLTMLAGVLVAVFITSYIWPFIARVQLRLSLSRSLFQMGDMYSRLAFLVSNPPSLTVDQAEEDIAHLRMLEKKLRGRSASNRVLLGLSEH
;
A
#
# COMPACT_ATOMS: atom_id res chain seq x y z
N MET A 1 45.33 -1.00 34.20
CA MET A 1 44.06 -0.83 34.96
C MET A 1 43.19 0.28 34.38
N GLY A 2 43.69 1.51 34.19
CA GLY A 2 42.84 2.65 33.77
C GLY A 2 42.14 2.56 32.40
N VAL A 3 42.70 1.86 31.41
CA VAL A 3 42.06 1.75 30.07
C VAL A 3 40.85 0.80 30.09
N VAL A 4 40.94 -0.30 30.85
CA VAL A 4 39.85 -1.29 30.98
C VAL A 4 38.68 -0.69 31.77
N GLU A 5 38.97 0.06 32.84
CA GLU A 5 37.93 0.80 33.57
C GLU A 5 37.24 1.87 32.71
N LEU A 6 37.97 2.54 31.82
CA LEU A 6 37.40 3.55 30.92
C LEU A 6 36.45 2.92 29.89
N ILE A 7 36.85 1.79 29.30
CA ILE A 7 36.05 1.04 28.31
C ILE A 7 34.76 0.51 28.94
N LEU A 8 34.84 -0.11 30.13
CA LEU A 8 33.66 -0.54 30.87
C LEU A 8 32.71 0.64 31.13
N ARG A 9 33.24 1.83 31.47
CA ARG A 9 32.45 3.03 31.74
C ARG A 9 31.66 3.50 30.52
N GLU A 10 32.25 3.41 29.33
CA GLU A 10 31.59 3.77 28.06
C GLU A 10 30.48 2.78 27.70
N GLU A 11 30.71 1.48 27.87
CA GLU A 11 29.71 0.42 27.60
C GLU A 11 28.48 0.53 28.52
N TYR A 12 28.69 0.79 29.81
CA TYR A 12 27.59 1.07 30.74
C TYR A 12 26.82 2.32 30.32
N LEU A 13 27.52 3.39 29.90
CA LEU A 13 26.89 4.64 29.47
C LEU A 13 25.98 4.42 28.25
N VAL A 14 26.42 3.61 27.28
CA VAL A 14 25.59 3.24 26.11
C VAL A 14 24.35 2.46 26.54
N CYS A 15 24.49 1.48 27.43
CA CYS A 15 23.35 0.71 27.95
C CYS A 15 22.37 1.61 28.72
N PHE A 16 22.86 2.50 29.58
CA PHE A 16 22.04 3.46 30.31
C PHE A 16 21.30 4.42 29.37
N PHE A 17 21.99 4.94 28.35
CA PHE A 17 21.38 5.82 27.35
C PHE A 17 20.30 5.08 26.56
N PHE A 18 20.54 3.82 26.18
CA PHE A 18 19.55 2.99 25.50
C PHE A 18 18.29 2.81 26.35
N VAL A 19 18.44 2.45 27.64
CA VAL A 19 17.31 2.31 28.57
C VAL A 19 16.54 3.61 28.74
N PHE A 20 17.27 4.72 28.88
CA PHE A 20 16.65 6.03 29.03
C PHE A 20 15.79 6.38 27.82
N ASN A 21 16.32 6.21 26.61
CA ASN A 21 15.57 6.45 25.37
C ASN A 21 14.37 5.50 25.23
N LEU A 22 14.53 4.22 25.59
CA LEU A 22 13.44 3.25 25.56
C LEU A 22 12.33 3.62 26.55
N ARG A 23 12.70 4.13 27.73
CA ARG A 23 11.77 4.62 28.75
C ARG A 23 11.03 5.88 28.29
N GLU A 24 11.72 6.85 27.70
CA GLU A 24 11.07 8.04 27.14
C GLU A 24 10.14 7.70 25.98
N CYS A 25 10.57 6.83 25.06
CA CYS A 25 9.72 6.31 23.99
C CYS A 25 8.46 5.64 24.54
N ALA A 26 8.60 4.79 25.57
CA ALA A 26 7.47 4.13 26.22
C ALA A 26 6.51 5.13 26.89
N LYS A 27 7.01 6.22 27.47
CA LYS A 27 6.17 7.29 28.04
C LYS A 27 5.36 8.00 26.94
N GLU A 28 5.97 8.34 25.82
CA GLU A 28 5.27 8.96 24.68
C GLU A 28 4.19 8.04 24.10
N ILE A 29 4.49 6.74 23.97
CA ILE A 29 3.51 5.76 23.50
C ILE A 29 2.34 5.63 24.49
N LYS A 30 2.58 5.66 25.80
CA LYS A 30 1.51 5.68 26.81
C LYS A 30 0.60 6.90 26.67
N LYS A 31 1.16 8.09 26.39
CA LYS A 31 0.37 9.31 26.11
C LYS A 31 -0.53 9.12 24.88
N ILE A 32 0.01 8.54 23.80
CA ILE A 32 -0.76 8.25 22.57
C ILE A 32 -1.88 7.24 22.84
N VAL A 33 -1.61 6.20 23.62
CA VAL A 33 -2.61 5.19 24.00
C VAL A 33 -3.73 5.82 24.83
N ALA A 34 -3.39 6.63 25.84
CA ALA A 34 -4.38 7.35 26.64
C ALA A 34 -5.24 8.29 25.78
N ALA A 35 -4.64 9.01 24.84
CA ALA A 35 -5.35 9.85 23.88
C ALA A 35 -6.29 9.00 23.00
N ALA A 36 -5.83 7.86 22.48
CA ALA A 36 -6.62 6.96 21.66
C ALA A 36 -7.82 6.35 22.43
N GLU A 37 -7.62 5.98 23.70
CA GLU A 37 -8.69 5.49 24.58
C GLU A 37 -9.71 6.58 24.88
N SER A 38 -9.27 7.82 25.15
CA SER A 38 -10.16 8.96 25.36
C SER A 38 -11.00 9.28 24.11
N ALA A 39 -10.45 9.10 22.91
CA ALA A 39 -11.18 9.25 21.66
C ALA A 39 -12.16 8.10 21.43
N ARG A 40 -11.81 6.89 21.87
CA ARG A 40 -12.68 5.70 21.78
C ARG A 40 -13.85 5.78 22.75
N SER A 41 -13.66 6.26 23.98
CA SER A 41 -14.72 6.39 24.98
C SER A 41 -15.77 7.44 24.61
N LYS A 42 -15.36 8.51 23.92
CA LYS A 42 -16.27 9.53 23.36
C LYS A 42 -17.07 9.04 22.15
N ARG A 43 -16.69 7.92 21.54
CA ARG A 43 -17.37 7.39 20.34
C ARG A 43 -18.59 6.58 20.77
N LYS A 44 -19.80 7.13 20.60
CA LYS A 44 -21.05 6.35 20.75
C LYS A 44 -20.96 5.09 19.87
N LYS A 45 -21.28 3.93 20.43
CA LYS A 45 -21.42 2.66 19.71
C LYS A 45 -22.61 2.75 18.76
N ASP A 46 -22.40 3.38 17.62
CA ASP A 46 -23.38 3.34 16.55
C ASP A 46 -23.12 2.05 15.75
N HIS A 47 -24.10 1.16 15.69
CA HIS A 47 -24.06 -0.07 14.89
C HIS A 47 -24.20 0.24 13.39
N SER A 48 -23.61 1.34 12.92
CA SER A 48 -23.70 1.73 11.52
C SER A 48 -22.74 0.88 10.70
N PHE A 49 -23.29 0.22 9.69
CA PHE A 49 -22.60 -0.37 8.55
C PHE A 49 -21.30 0.38 8.22
N TRP A 50 -20.17 -0.33 8.30
CA TRP A 50 -18.83 0.25 8.17
C TRP A 50 -18.64 0.80 6.75
N PHE A 51 -18.87 2.10 6.58
CA PHE A 51 -18.48 2.85 5.40
C PHE A 51 -17.45 3.90 5.84
N PRO A 52 -16.28 4.04 5.19
CA PRO A 52 -15.30 5.05 5.54
C PRO A 52 -15.88 6.45 5.26
N ARG A 53 -16.55 7.05 6.26
CA ARG A 53 -17.04 8.43 6.22
C ARG A 53 -15.86 9.38 6.39
N MET A 54 -15.15 9.64 5.29
CA MET A 54 -14.18 10.74 5.18
C MET A 54 -14.72 11.77 4.19
N PRO A 55 -14.68 13.08 4.51
CA PRO A 55 -15.09 14.11 3.58
C PRO A 55 -14.19 14.08 2.34
N VAL A 56 -14.77 14.21 1.14
CA VAL A 56 -14.07 14.15 -0.17
C VAL A 56 -12.91 15.14 -0.27
N ARG A 57 -12.93 16.22 0.53
CA ARG A 57 -11.82 17.18 0.61
C ARG A 57 -10.53 16.59 1.20
N LYS A 58 -10.63 15.72 2.22
CA LYS A 58 -9.46 15.02 2.79
C LYS A 58 -8.85 14.00 1.85
N TRP A 59 -9.64 13.57 0.88
CA TRP A 59 -9.25 12.69 -0.19
C TRP A 59 -8.51 13.41 -1.33
N LEU A 60 -8.76 14.70 -1.48
CA LEU A 60 -8.09 15.60 -2.41
C LEU A 60 -6.83 16.23 -1.81
N GLU A 61 -6.67 16.21 -0.48
CA GLU A 61 -5.41 16.55 0.19
C GLU A 61 -4.41 15.39 -0.04
N GLY A 62 -3.43 15.65 -0.91
CA GLY A 62 -2.52 14.65 -1.44
C GLY A 62 -1.65 14.03 -0.38
N GLY A 63 -1.89 12.75 -0.11
CA GLY A 63 -0.90 11.92 0.56
C GLY A 63 0.24 11.61 -0.38
N ASN A 64 1.47 11.72 0.13
CA ASN A 64 2.63 11.21 -0.57
C ASN A 64 2.40 9.73 -0.86
N GLU A 65 2.54 9.38 -2.14
CA GLU A 65 2.51 8.00 -2.57
C GLU A 65 3.76 7.31 -2.04
N VAL A 66 3.57 6.43 -1.08
CA VAL A 66 4.66 5.59 -0.60
C VAL A 66 4.38 4.17 -1.07
N THR A 67 5.07 3.79 -2.14
CA THR A 67 5.30 2.39 -2.47
C THR A 67 5.87 1.73 -1.23
N LEU A 68 5.17 0.73 -0.69
CA LEU A 68 5.75 -0.17 0.29
C LEU A 68 6.95 -0.81 -0.43
N ALA A 69 8.15 -0.30 -0.17
CA ALA A 69 9.38 -0.99 -0.54
C ALA A 69 9.32 -2.32 0.21
N ASN A 70 8.94 -3.36 -0.54
CA ASN A 70 8.71 -4.70 -0.04
C ASN A 70 10.08 -5.35 0.17
N GLU A 71 10.89 -4.83 1.10
CA GLU A 71 12.12 -5.50 1.52
C GLU A 71 11.84 -6.62 2.54
N ASP A 72 10.61 -6.69 3.09
CA ASP A 72 10.19 -7.73 4.03
C ASP A 72 8.99 -8.54 3.51
N GLY A 73 8.98 -8.91 2.22
CA GLY A 73 7.96 -9.74 1.56
C GLY A 73 7.91 -11.20 2.02
N GLY A 74 7.96 -11.45 3.33
CA GLY A 74 7.93 -12.79 3.91
C GLY A 74 7.67 -12.87 5.42
N GLU A 75 7.74 -11.77 6.18
CA GLU A 75 7.42 -11.79 7.63
C GLU A 75 6.00 -11.26 7.91
N GLU A 76 5.02 -11.67 7.11
CA GLU A 76 3.64 -11.57 7.57
C GLU A 76 3.46 -12.58 8.73
N TYR A 77 3.22 -12.04 9.93
CA TYR A 77 2.96 -12.82 11.14
C TYR A 77 4.11 -13.75 11.58
N ALA A 78 5.36 -13.31 11.53
CA ALA A 78 6.34 -13.84 12.48
C ALA A 78 5.77 -13.56 13.88
N ALA A 79 5.35 -14.64 14.53
CA ALA A 79 4.84 -14.66 15.88
C ALA A 79 5.75 -13.81 16.79
N PHE A 80 5.21 -13.33 17.92
CA PHE A 80 6.02 -13.10 19.12
C PHE A 80 7.15 -14.13 19.15
N PRO A 81 8.42 -13.75 19.43
CA PRO A 81 9.54 -14.66 19.24
C PRO A 81 9.15 -16.00 19.84
N TYR A 82 8.91 -16.94 18.95
CA TYR A 82 8.62 -18.29 19.33
C TYR A 82 9.93 -18.71 19.96
N VAL A 83 9.94 -18.88 21.29
CA VAL A 83 11.03 -19.61 21.93
C VAL A 83 11.14 -20.88 21.13
N ASP A 84 12.30 -21.12 20.50
CA ASP A 84 12.51 -22.32 19.69
C ASP A 84 12.18 -23.53 20.58
N GLY A 85 10.95 -24.02 20.46
CA GLY A 85 10.55 -25.28 21.04
C GLY A 85 11.46 -26.33 20.43
N LYS A 86 11.95 -27.26 21.26
CA LYS A 86 12.82 -28.37 20.86
C LYS A 86 12.51 -28.80 19.43
N ALA A 87 13.50 -28.71 18.55
CA ALA A 87 13.38 -29.15 17.17
C ALA A 87 12.74 -30.55 17.17
N PRO A 88 11.60 -30.76 16.49
CA PRO A 88 10.92 -32.05 16.53
C PRO A 88 11.90 -33.10 16.04
N GLU A 89 12.12 -34.15 16.84
CA GLU A 89 12.96 -35.29 16.46
C GLU A 89 12.52 -35.79 15.08
N GLU A 90 13.46 -35.73 14.14
CA GLU A 90 13.21 -36.06 12.75
C GLU A 90 12.97 -37.56 12.60
N ASN A 91 12.14 -37.88 11.59
CA ASN A 91 12.13 -39.12 10.79
C ASN A 91 10.81 -39.91 10.78
N THR A 92 9.75 -39.29 10.26
CA THR A 92 8.57 -40.02 9.77
C THR A 92 8.10 -39.41 8.45
N LYS A 93 7.82 -40.22 7.43
CA LYS A 93 7.39 -39.75 6.09
C LYS A 93 6.20 -38.78 6.12
N GLY A 94 5.32 -38.89 7.13
CA GLY A 94 4.20 -37.99 7.36
C GLY A 94 4.58 -36.58 7.83
N TRP A 95 5.75 -36.40 8.46
CA TRP A 95 6.27 -35.08 8.84
C TRP A 95 6.48 -34.22 7.60
N ARG A 96 7.04 -34.78 6.51
CA ARG A 96 7.39 -34.01 5.30
C ARG A 96 6.16 -33.51 4.58
N LEU A 97 5.13 -34.34 4.50
CA LEU A 97 3.83 -33.94 3.97
C LEU A 97 3.18 -32.88 4.86
N ARG A 98 3.17 -33.05 6.18
CA ARG A 98 2.61 -32.05 7.11
C ARG A 98 3.33 -30.71 7.03
N MET A 99 4.66 -30.72 6.92
CA MET A 99 5.45 -29.50 6.75
C MET A 99 5.25 -28.87 5.38
N ALA A 100 5.14 -29.66 4.31
CA ALA A 100 4.82 -29.13 2.99
C ALA A 100 3.42 -28.48 2.97
N VAL A 101 2.42 -29.13 3.57
CA VAL A 101 1.06 -28.58 3.71
C VAL A 101 1.06 -27.33 4.59
N TRP A 102 1.80 -27.33 5.70
CA TRP A 102 1.94 -26.16 6.57
C TRP A 102 2.63 -25.01 5.85
N ALA A 103 3.72 -25.26 5.13
CA ALA A 103 4.43 -24.26 4.35
C ALA A 103 3.53 -23.68 3.24
N PHE A 104 2.80 -24.53 2.53
CA PHE A 104 1.84 -24.11 1.50
C PHE A 104 0.67 -23.31 2.09
N ALA A 105 0.11 -23.76 3.22
CA ALA A 105 -0.96 -23.04 3.92
C ALA A 105 -0.48 -21.67 4.41
N ARG A 106 0.76 -21.57 4.93
CA ARG A 106 1.37 -20.29 5.30
C ARG A 106 1.56 -19.39 4.08
N TRP A 107 2.03 -19.95 2.97
CA TRP A 107 2.21 -19.19 1.73
C TRP A 107 0.89 -18.62 1.19
N ILE A 108 -0.21 -19.37 1.22
CA ILE A 108 -1.55 -18.86 0.85
C ILE A 108 -2.01 -17.76 1.79
N GLN A 109 -1.62 -17.83 3.06
CA GLN A 109 -1.96 -16.83 4.05
C GLN A 109 -1.14 -15.56 3.92
N THR A 110 -0.09 -15.51 3.08
CA THR A 110 0.69 -14.30 2.90
C THR A 110 -0.13 -13.21 2.19
N TYR A 111 0.16 -11.97 2.54
CA TYR A 111 -0.52 -10.77 2.10
C TYR A 111 -0.52 -10.64 0.59
N GLU A 112 0.60 -10.97 -0.06
CA GLU A 112 0.76 -10.91 -1.51
C GLU A 112 -0.22 -11.86 -2.19
N VAL A 113 -0.40 -13.07 -1.66
CA VAL A 113 -1.34 -14.06 -2.22
C VAL A 113 -2.77 -13.61 -1.99
N LYS A 114 -3.12 -13.14 -0.79
CA LYS A 114 -4.45 -12.58 -0.51
C LYS A 114 -4.79 -11.42 -1.43
N PHE A 115 -3.83 -10.51 -1.67
CA PHE A 115 -4.00 -9.38 -2.57
C PHE A 115 -4.14 -9.83 -4.03
N ALA A 116 -3.30 -10.76 -4.49
CA ALA A 116 -3.37 -11.31 -5.84
C ALA A 116 -4.71 -12.03 -6.10
N VAL A 117 -5.16 -12.87 -5.18
CA VAL A 117 -6.45 -13.55 -5.25
C VAL A 117 -7.61 -12.55 -5.26
N LYS A 118 -7.53 -11.51 -4.41
CA LYS A 118 -8.52 -10.42 -4.39
C LYS A 118 -8.58 -9.67 -5.73
N MET A 119 -7.42 -9.40 -6.36
CA MET A 119 -7.34 -8.74 -7.66
C MET A 119 -7.93 -9.62 -8.75
N ALA A 120 -7.53 -10.89 -8.78
CA ALA A 120 -8.06 -11.88 -9.71
C ALA A 120 -9.58 -12.01 -9.59
N PHE A 121 -10.11 -12.04 -8.37
CA PHE A 121 -11.55 -12.05 -8.12
C PHE A 121 -12.24 -10.79 -8.67
N ALA A 122 -11.69 -9.59 -8.43
CA ALA A 122 -12.23 -8.35 -8.97
C ALA A 122 -12.30 -8.33 -10.49
N MET A 123 -11.23 -8.79 -11.14
CA MET A 123 -11.16 -8.89 -12.59
C MET A 123 -12.14 -9.93 -13.12
N MET A 124 -12.28 -11.06 -12.44
CA MET A 124 -13.22 -12.12 -12.82
C MET A 124 -14.66 -11.62 -12.76
N VAL A 125 -15.05 -10.88 -11.72
CA VAL A 125 -16.40 -10.31 -11.59
C VAL A 125 -16.72 -9.35 -12.73
N VAL A 126 -15.77 -8.51 -13.14
CA VAL A 126 -15.98 -7.55 -14.26
C VAL A 126 -15.86 -8.21 -15.62
N ALA A 127 -15.05 -9.26 -15.76
CA ALA A 127 -14.94 -10.03 -17.00
C ALA A 127 -16.14 -10.96 -17.23
N TRP A 128 -16.83 -11.40 -16.16
CA TRP A 128 -17.93 -12.35 -16.26
C TRP A 128 -19.04 -11.94 -17.26
N PRO A 129 -19.54 -10.69 -17.27
CA PRO A 129 -20.53 -10.25 -18.25
C PRO A 129 -20.06 -10.33 -19.71
N ALA A 130 -18.75 -10.36 -19.98
CA ALA A 130 -18.23 -10.53 -21.35
C ALA A 130 -18.59 -11.90 -21.93
N TYR A 131 -18.68 -12.94 -21.09
CA TYR A 131 -19.03 -14.30 -21.51
C TYR A 131 -20.54 -14.55 -21.54
N VAL A 132 -21.29 -13.88 -20.67
CA VAL A 132 -22.76 -14.05 -20.61
C VAL A 132 -23.49 -13.14 -21.60
N PHE A 133 -23.06 -11.89 -21.73
CA PHE A 133 -23.70 -10.86 -22.55
C PHE A 133 -22.67 -10.15 -23.45
N PRO A 134 -22.06 -10.85 -24.42
CA PRO A 134 -20.93 -10.33 -25.20
C PRO A 134 -21.27 -9.06 -25.98
N ALA A 135 -22.44 -8.99 -26.61
CA ALA A 135 -22.85 -7.81 -27.40
C ALA A 135 -22.98 -6.56 -26.51
N TRP A 136 -23.58 -6.70 -25.33
CA TRP A 136 -23.71 -5.60 -24.36
C TRP A 136 -22.34 -5.16 -23.82
N TYR A 137 -21.48 -6.13 -23.48
CA TYR A 137 -20.16 -5.85 -22.92
C TYR A 137 -19.26 -5.12 -23.94
N VAL A 138 -19.23 -5.59 -25.18
CA VAL A 138 -18.46 -4.96 -26.27
C VAL A 138 -19.06 -3.59 -26.61
N GLY A 139 -20.40 -3.48 -26.66
CA GLY A 139 -21.10 -2.23 -26.96
C GLY A 139 -20.84 -1.12 -25.91
N LEU A 140 -20.74 -1.48 -24.64
CA LEU A 140 -20.35 -0.55 -23.56
C LEU A 140 -18.83 -0.37 -23.44
N ARG A 141 -18.02 -1.18 -24.12
CA ARG A 141 -16.56 -1.24 -23.99
C ARG A 141 -16.11 -1.62 -22.58
N GLY A 142 -16.74 -2.64 -22.00
CA GLY A 142 -16.53 -3.11 -20.63
C GLY A 142 -15.08 -3.45 -20.26
N GLN A 143 -14.21 -3.74 -21.24
CA GLN A 143 -12.78 -3.95 -21.02
C GLN A 143 -12.09 -2.79 -20.31
N TRP A 144 -12.60 -1.57 -20.45
CA TRP A 144 -12.05 -0.40 -19.78
C TRP A 144 -12.36 -0.34 -18.29
N ALA A 145 -13.43 -1.00 -17.83
CA ALA A 145 -13.69 -1.19 -16.41
C ALA A 145 -12.60 -2.09 -15.79
N MET A 146 -12.17 -3.14 -16.48
CA MET A 146 -11.07 -4.01 -16.06
C MET A 146 -9.74 -3.23 -15.95
N VAL A 147 -9.41 -2.43 -16.96
CA VAL A 147 -8.21 -1.56 -16.92
C VAL A 147 -8.27 -0.59 -15.74
N THR A 148 -9.46 -0.09 -15.41
CA THR A 148 -9.66 0.83 -14.29
C THR A 148 -9.40 0.14 -12.94
N ILE A 149 -9.87 -1.10 -12.76
CA ILE A 149 -9.57 -1.90 -11.56
C ILE A 149 -8.06 -2.12 -11.43
N LEU A 150 -7.38 -2.54 -12.49
CA LEU A 150 -5.93 -2.78 -12.49
C LEU A 150 -5.12 -1.55 -12.06
N VAL A 151 -5.54 -0.36 -12.49
CA VAL A 151 -4.83 0.89 -12.21
C VAL A 151 -5.10 1.41 -10.80
N ILE A 152 -6.33 1.25 -10.31
CA ILE A 152 -6.75 1.84 -9.03
C ILE A 152 -6.42 0.91 -7.86
N MET A 153 -6.54 -0.40 -8.04
CA MET A 153 -6.44 -1.33 -6.91
C MET A 153 -4.99 -1.38 -6.43
N SER A 154 -4.79 -0.91 -5.20
CA SER A 154 -3.52 -0.94 -4.51
C SER A 154 -3.61 -1.78 -3.24
N PRO A 155 -2.48 -2.18 -2.66
CA PRO A 155 -2.51 -3.06 -1.48
C PRO A 155 -3.28 -2.43 -0.30
N SER A 156 -3.22 -1.10 -0.14
CA SER A 156 -3.94 -0.40 0.93
C SER A 156 -5.31 0.11 0.49
N VAL A 157 -6.28 0.10 1.42
CA VAL A 157 -7.63 0.65 1.16
C VAL A 157 -7.57 2.16 0.92
N GLY A 158 -6.77 2.89 1.70
CA GLY A 158 -6.60 4.34 1.56
C GLY A 158 -5.97 4.76 0.23
N GLY A 159 -4.92 4.05 -0.21
CA GLY A 159 -4.29 4.32 -1.50
C GLY A 159 -5.22 3.99 -2.68
N SER A 160 -5.92 2.85 -2.61
CA SER A 160 -6.89 2.46 -3.64
C SER A 160 -8.02 3.47 -3.75
N ASN A 161 -8.48 3.97 -2.60
CA ASN A 161 -9.36 5.11 -2.54
C ASN A 161 -8.72 6.26 -3.32
N GLN A 162 -7.65 6.89 -2.84
CA GLN A 162 -7.08 8.10 -3.45
C GLN A 162 -6.90 7.98 -4.97
N PHE A 163 -6.43 6.83 -5.45
CA PHE A 163 -6.31 6.55 -6.88
C PHE A 163 -7.66 6.56 -7.63
N ALA A 164 -8.74 6.09 -7.02
CA ALA A 164 -10.09 6.18 -7.57
C ALA A 164 -10.55 7.62 -7.76
N VAL A 165 -10.31 8.52 -6.79
CA VAL A 165 -10.69 9.95 -6.93
C VAL A 165 -9.84 10.62 -8.00
N TYR A 166 -8.53 10.39 -8.01
CA TYR A 166 -7.66 10.93 -9.06
C TYR A 166 -8.07 10.44 -10.44
N ARG A 167 -8.39 9.14 -10.55
CA ARG A 167 -8.88 8.58 -11.81
C ARG A 167 -10.20 9.23 -12.22
N LEU A 168 -11.12 9.48 -11.29
CA LEU A 168 -12.45 10.05 -11.59
C LEU A 168 -12.33 11.49 -12.06
N ALA A 169 -11.58 12.31 -11.32
CA ALA A 169 -11.30 13.69 -11.69
C ALA A 169 -10.57 13.78 -13.05
N GLY A 170 -9.49 13.01 -13.23
CA GLY A 170 -8.71 13.01 -14.47
C GLY A 170 -9.48 12.45 -15.67
N THR A 171 -10.32 11.44 -15.48
CA THR A 171 -11.14 10.88 -16.58
C THR A 171 -12.20 11.87 -17.03
N ILE A 172 -12.91 12.53 -16.10
CA ILE A 172 -13.91 13.53 -16.45
C ILE A 172 -13.25 14.72 -17.16
N ALA A 173 -12.15 15.25 -16.60
CA ALA A 173 -11.44 16.37 -17.19
C ALA A 173 -10.90 16.06 -18.60
N GLY A 174 -10.22 14.93 -18.77
CA GLY A 174 -9.66 14.53 -20.06
C GLY A 174 -10.73 14.14 -21.09
N ALA A 175 -11.84 13.54 -20.66
CA ALA A 175 -12.96 13.24 -21.55
C ALA A 175 -13.67 14.51 -22.05
N LEU A 176 -13.87 15.50 -21.18
CA LEU A 176 -14.42 16.80 -21.56
C LEU A 176 -13.50 17.54 -22.53
N TRP A 177 -12.19 17.60 -22.24
CA TRP A 177 -11.25 18.27 -23.14
C TRP A 177 -11.11 17.55 -24.48
N GLY A 178 -11.16 16.21 -24.49
CA GLY A 178 -11.15 15.40 -25.70
C GLY A 178 -12.40 15.62 -26.55
N TRP A 179 -13.56 15.71 -25.92
CA TRP A 179 -14.81 16.04 -26.58
C TRP A 179 -14.80 17.44 -27.21
N ILE A 180 -14.29 18.45 -26.48
CA ILE A 180 -14.12 19.82 -27.00
C ILE A 180 -13.17 19.84 -28.20
N THR A 181 -12.01 19.18 -28.09
CA THR A 181 -11.03 19.11 -29.18
C THR A 181 -11.64 18.55 -30.45
N TRP A 182 -12.44 17.48 -30.30
CA TRP A 182 -13.08 16.86 -31.44
C TRP A 182 -14.13 17.76 -32.09
N LEU A 183 -14.90 18.50 -31.30
CA LEU A 183 -15.93 19.42 -31.81
C LEU A 183 -15.32 20.57 -32.63
N MET A 184 -14.13 21.04 -32.25
CA MET A 184 -13.45 22.14 -32.93
C MET A 184 -12.96 21.79 -34.34
N ALA A 185 -12.41 20.59 -34.54
CA ALA A 185 -11.92 20.16 -35.84
C ALA A 185 -11.93 18.63 -35.96
N PRO A 186 -13.07 18.00 -36.32
CA PRO A 186 -13.17 16.56 -36.43
C PRO A 186 -12.21 16.04 -37.50
N GLY A 187 -11.33 15.12 -37.11
CA GLY A 187 -10.40 14.46 -38.04
C GLY A 187 -9.20 15.27 -38.52
N ASN A 188 -9.01 16.53 -38.09
CA ASN A 188 -7.82 17.30 -38.46
C ASN A 188 -6.65 17.01 -37.48
N PRO A 189 -5.58 16.32 -37.92
CA PRO A 189 -4.50 15.92 -37.03
C PRO A 189 -3.72 17.11 -36.45
N TYR A 190 -3.60 18.23 -37.17
CA TYR A 190 -2.84 19.39 -36.70
C TYR A 190 -3.51 20.08 -35.52
N VAL A 191 -4.84 20.25 -35.58
CA VAL A 191 -5.62 20.86 -34.49
C VAL A 191 -5.58 19.98 -33.24
N ILE A 192 -5.70 18.65 -33.42
CA ILE A 192 -5.58 17.68 -32.32
C ILE A 192 -4.22 17.81 -31.62
N CYS A 193 -3.12 17.91 -32.38
CA CYS A 193 -1.78 18.08 -31.82
C CYS A 193 -1.64 19.40 -31.03
N VAL A 194 -2.17 20.51 -31.54
CA VAL A 194 -2.12 21.80 -30.83
C VAL A 194 -2.93 21.74 -29.53
N MET A 195 -4.13 21.18 -29.56
CA MET A 195 -4.97 21.03 -28.37
C MET A 195 -4.36 20.07 -27.34
N LEU A 196 -3.64 19.04 -27.79
CA LEU A 196 -2.87 18.16 -26.92
C LEU A 196 -1.76 18.93 -26.19
N ILE A 197 -1.01 19.79 -26.89
CA ILE A 197 0.07 20.57 -26.27
C ILE A 197 -0.50 21.51 -25.20
N ILE A 198 -1.59 22.21 -25.51
CA ILE A 198 -2.27 23.10 -24.56
C ILE A 198 -2.75 22.32 -23.33
N TRP A 199 -3.28 21.11 -23.51
CA TRP A 199 -3.69 20.25 -22.41
C TRP A 199 -2.52 19.70 -21.60
N ALA A 200 -1.47 19.24 -22.27
CA ALA A 200 -0.36 18.56 -21.65
C ALA A 200 0.42 19.50 -20.72
N TYR A 201 0.60 20.77 -21.08
CA TYR A 201 1.38 21.73 -20.31
C TYR A 201 0.97 21.86 -18.82
N PRO A 202 -0.30 22.17 -18.47
CA PRO A 202 -0.71 22.27 -17.07
C PRO A 202 -0.66 20.92 -16.34
N TRP A 203 -1.02 19.81 -17.01
CA TRP A 203 -1.01 18.49 -16.37
C TRP A 203 0.40 17.93 -16.17
N TRP A 204 1.34 18.33 -17.01
CA TRP A 204 2.77 18.02 -16.82
C TRP A 204 3.35 18.80 -15.64
N TYR A 205 2.94 20.05 -15.45
CA TYR A 205 3.30 20.82 -14.26
C TYR A 205 2.77 20.13 -12.98
N VAL A 206 1.51 19.69 -12.98
CA VAL A 206 0.93 18.90 -11.87
C VAL A 206 1.73 17.61 -11.66
N TYR A 207 2.12 16.93 -12.73
CA TYR A 207 2.91 15.69 -12.66
C TYR A 207 4.27 15.88 -11.98
N LEU A 208 4.98 16.97 -12.29
CA LEU A 208 6.35 17.20 -11.79
C LEU A 208 6.40 17.88 -10.42
N HIS A 209 5.49 18.83 -10.15
CA HIS A 209 5.62 19.72 -8.99
C HIS A 209 4.65 19.43 -7.85
N THR A 210 3.69 18.51 -8.03
CA THR A 210 2.70 18.20 -6.99
C THR A 210 2.75 16.73 -6.59
N PRO A 211 2.34 16.37 -5.36
CA PRO A 211 2.21 14.97 -4.95
C PRO A 211 1.09 14.22 -5.69
N HIS A 212 0.31 14.91 -6.54
CA HIS A 212 -0.83 14.38 -7.29
C HIS A 212 -0.46 13.91 -8.70
N ALA A 213 0.73 13.36 -8.88
CA ALA A 213 1.24 13.01 -10.21
C ALA A 213 0.31 12.09 -11.01
N ARG A 214 -0.33 11.13 -10.34
CA ARG A 214 -1.31 10.22 -10.96
C ARG A 214 -2.53 10.93 -11.53
N LEU A 215 -2.96 12.04 -10.95
CA LEU A 215 -4.08 12.82 -11.49
C LEU A 215 -3.70 13.40 -12.86
N GLY A 216 -2.51 14.01 -12.98
CA GLY A 216 -1.99 14.54 -14.25
C GLY A 216 -1.83 13.46 -15.33
N THR A 217 -1.25 12.31 -14.99
CA THR A 217 -1.10 11.21 -15.96
C THR A 217 -2.46 10.68 -16.42
N THR A 218 -3.41 10.51 -15.51
CA THR A 218 -4.75 10.02 -15.87
C THR A 218 -5.48 10.99 -16.78
N ALA A 219 -5.37 12.31 -16.56
CA ALA A 219 -6.02 13.34 -17.37
C ALA A 219 -5.46 13.43 -18.80
N ILE A 220 -4.14 13.29 -18.96
CA ILE A 220 -3.50 13.27 -20.29
C ILE A 220 -3.85 11.97 -21.03
N LEU A 221 -3.77 10.82 -20.35
CA LEU A 221 -4.07 9.53 -20.96
C LEU A 221 -5.54 9.40 -21.39
N THR A 222 -6.48 9.92 -20.60
CA THR A 222 -7.91 9.85 -20.92
C THR A 222 -8.25 10.73 -22.11
N TYR A 223 -7.68 11.93 -22.19
CA TYR A 223 -7.75 12.79 -23.36
C TYR A 223 -7.28 12.05 -24.62
N LEU A 224 -6.08 11.48 -24.58
CA LEU A 224 -5.49 10.75 -25.71
C LEU A 224 -6.38 9.59 -26.15
N VAL A 225 -6.90 8.80 -25.21
CA VAL A 225 -7.78 7.66 -25.51
C VAL A 225 -9.08 8.11 -26.19
N VAL A 226 -9.73 9.18 -25.70
CA VAL A 226 -11.00 9.65 -26.28
C VAL A 226 -10.79 10.18 -27.70
N VAL A 227 -9.78 11.03 -27.90
CA VAL A 227 -9.52 11.63 -29.23
C VAL A 227 -8.99 10.60 -30.22
N MET A 228 -8.07 9.71 -29.82
CA MET A 228 -7.59 8.64 -30.72
C MET A 228 -8.70 7.69 -31.12
N LEU A 229 -9.58 7.29 -30.18
CA LEU A 229 -10.70 6.43 -30.52
C LEU A 229 -11.63 7.12 -31.52
N ALA A 230 -11.93 8.41 -31.34
CA ALA A 230 -12.71 9.16 -32.31
C ALA A 230 -12.00 9.22 -33.69
N TYR A 231 -10.69 9.50 -33.69
CA TYR A 231 -9.89 9.60 -34.91
C TYR A 231 -9.85 8.31 -35.72
N VAL A 232 -9.58 7.16 -35.07
CA VAL A 232 -9.51 5.86 -35.73
C VAL A 232 -10.88 5.40 -36.26
N ASN A 233 -11.98 5.78 -35.62
CA ASN A 233 -13.33 5.41 -36.04
C ASN A 233 -13.96 6.40 -37.04
N THR A 234 -13.30 7.52 -37.33
CA THR A 234 -13.78 8.51 -38.32
C THR A 234 -13.90 7.95 -39.74
N PRO A 235 -12.92 7.19 -40.29
CA PRO A 235 -13.03 6.68 -41.66
C PRO A 235 -14.01 5.51 -41.83
N THR A 236 -14.43 4.83 -40.76
CA THR A 236 -15.26 3.62 -40.85
C THR A 236 -16.77 3.86 -40.77
N GLN A 237 -17.24 5.10 -40.55
CA GLN A 237 -18.67 5.44 -40.38
C GLN A 237 -19.42 4.52 -39.40
N LEU A 238 -18.72 3.94 -38.42
CA LEU A 238 -19.38 3.24 -37.32
C LEU A 238 -20.17 4.29 -36.55
N SER A 239 -21.45 3.99 -36.30
CA SER A 239 -22.54 4.88 -35.90
C SER A 239 -22.38 5.58 -34.53
N GLU A 240 -21.19 5.55 -33.95
CA GLU A 240 -20.91 6.07 -32.61
C GLU A 240 -20.39 7.50 -32.68
N THR A 241 -21.17 8.41 -32.11
CA THR A 241 -20.79 9.80 -31.95
C THR A 241 -19.73 9.95 -30.85
N ILE A 242 -18.98 11.06 -30.84
CA ILE A 242 -17.91 11.27 -29.85
C ILE A 242 -18.48 11.44 -28.45
N THR A 243 -19.72 11.92 -28.35
CA THR A 243 -20.52 11.89 -27.12
C THR A 243 -20.68 10.48 -26.58
N ASP A 244 -20.86 9.47 -27.44
CA ASP A 244 -20.98 8.08 -27.04
C ASP A 244 -19.66 7.54 -26.51
N PHE A 245 -18.53 7.89 -27.16
CA PHE A 245 -17.21 7.53 -26.65
C PHE A 245 -16.92 8.15 -25.27
N ALA A 246 -17.17 9.44 -25.11
CA ALA A 246 -16.95 10.15 -23.85
C ALA A 246 -17.86 9.61 -22.74
N TYR A 247 -19.15 9.40 -23.02
CA TYR A 247 -20.11 8.86 -22.06
C TYR A 247 -19.79 7.42 -21.67
N LYS A 248 -19.57 6.53 -22.63
CA LYS A 248 -19.20 5.12 -22.37
C LYS A 248 -17.89 5.03 -21.58
N ARG A 249 -16.94 5.94 -21.83
CA ARG A 249 -15.69 6.03 -21.08
C ARG A 249 -15.93 6.40 -19.61
N CYS A 250 -16.74 7.43 -19.34
CA CYS A 250 -17.09 7.80 -17.98
C CYS A 250 -17.90 6.70 -17.27
N LEU A 251 -18.84 6.06 -17.96
CA LEU A 251 -19.68 5.01 -17.40
C LEU A 251 -18.89 3.76 -17.02
N THR A 252 -18.05 3.23 -17.92
CA THR A 252 -17.20 2.07 -17.65
C THR A 252 -16.17 2.34 -16.57
N MET A 253 -15.65 3.57 -16.51
CA MET A 253 -14.77 4.01 -15.45
C MET A 253 -15.49 4.01 -14.09
N LEU A 254 -16.69 4.58 -14.00
CA LEU A 254 -17.50 4.60 -12.77
C LEU A 254 -17.81 3.17 -12.31
N ALA A 255 -18.21 2.29 -13.23
CA ALA A 255 -18.46 0.89 -12.91
C ALA A 255 -17.21 0.19 -12.35
N GLY A 256 -16.04 0.40 -12.96
CA GLY A 256 -14.77 -0.14 -12.47
C GLY A 256 -14.39 0.38 -11.09
N VAL A 257 -14.58 1.69 -10.84
CA VAL A 257 -14.34 2.30 -9.51
C VAL A 257 -15.25 1.69 -8.45
N LEU A 258 -16.55 1.57 -8.72
CA LEU A 258 -17.51 1.04 -7.76
C LEU A 258 -17.17 -0.39 -7.36
N VAL A 259 -16.85 -1.25 -8.34
CA VAL A 259 -16.44 -2.63 -8.08
C VAL A 259 -15.12 -2.67 -7.30
N ALA A 260 -14.12 -1.86 -7.70
CA ALA A 260 -12.83 -1.80 -7.02
C ALA A 260 -12.98 -1.36 -5.56
N VAL A 261 -13.74 -0.29 -5.29
CA VAL A 261 -13.95 0.24 -3.93
C VAL A 261 -14.74 -0.76 -3.10
N PHE A 262 -15.76 -1.40 -3.66
CA PHE A 262 -16.54 -2.43 -2.97
C PHE A 262 -15.65 -3.60 -2.55
N ILE A 263 -14.94 -4.22 -3.50
CA ILE A 263 -14.06 -5.35 -3.23
C ILE A 263 -12.94 -4.95 -2.26
N THR A 264 -12.38 -3.76 -2.43
CA THR A 264 -11.30 -3.28 -1.58
C THR A 264 -11.74 -3.07 -0.14
N SER A 265 -12.98 -2.64 0.07
CA SER A 265 -13.57 -2.38 1.39
C SER A 265 -14.04 -3.65 2.10
N TYR A 266 -14.63 -4.62 1.39
CA TYR A 266 -15.24 -5.79 2.02
C TYR A 266 -14.33 -7.03 2.07
N ILE A 267 -13.47 -7.24 1.07
CA ILE A 267 -12.64 -8.45 0.97
C ILE A 267 -11.26 -8.15 1.55
N TRP A 268 -10.95 -8.68 2.74
CA TRP A 268 -9.70 -8.48 3.48
C TRP A 268 -9.22 -7.01 3.48
N PRO A 269 -9.92 -6.11 4.19
CA PRO A 269 -9.53 -4.70 4.23
C PRO A 269 -8.18 -4.54 4.96
N PHE A 270 -7.17 -4.04 4.24
CA PHE A 270 -5.90 -3.64 4.85
C PHE A 270 -6.00 -2.22 5.39
N ILE A 271 -6.04 -2.10 6.72
CA ILE A 271 -6.14 -0.81 7.41
C ILE A 271 -4.76 -0.40 7.91
N ALA A 272 -4.17 0.63 7.29
CA ALA A 272 -2.81 1.12 7.60
C ALA A 272 -2.62 1.48 9.08
N ARG A 273 -3.63 2.08 9.72
CA ARG A 273 -3.59 2.44 11.15
C ARG A 273 -3.44 1.23 12.07
N VAL A 274 -4.07 0.10 11.73
CA VAL A 274 -3.97 -1.13 12.52
C VAL A 274 -2.59 -1.75 12.34
N GLN A 275 -2.09 -1.76 11.10
CA GLN A 275 -0.76 -2.24 10.73
C GLN A 275 0.34 -1.42 11.41
N LEU A 276 0.23 -0.09 11.43
CA LEU A 276 1.18 0.80 12.11
C LEU A 276 1.29 0.47 13.60
N ARG A 277 0.15 0.30 14.29
CA ARG A 277 0.14 -0.04 15.72
C ARG A 277 0.79 -1.40 16.00
N LEU A 278 0.50 -2.40 15.16
CA LEU A 278 1.12 -3.73 15.28
C LEU A 278 2.62 -3.66 15.03
N SER A 279 3.05 -2.95 13.98
CA SER A 279 4.46 -2.80 13.64
C SER A 279 5.23 -2.05 14.72
N LEU A 280 4.66 -0.97 15.28
CA LEU A 280 5.25 -0.23 16.40
C LEU A 280 5.42 -1.12 17.65
N SER A 281 4.41 -1.93 17.97
CA SER A 281 4.51 -2.91 19.08
C SER A 281 5.63 -3.91 18.88
N ARG A 282 5.84 -4.38 17.64
CA ARG A 282 6.93 -5.32 17.31
C ARG A 282 8.29 -4.64 17.37
N SER A 283 8.41 -3.38 16.91
CA SER A 283 9.63 -2.59 17.04
C SER A 283 10.04 -2.42 18.51
N LEU A 284 9.08 -2.07 19.38
CA LEU A 284 9.34 -1.98 20.83
C LEU A 284 9.80 -3.30 21.42
N PHE A 285 9.15 -4.41 21.04
CA PHE A 285 9.53 -5.73 21.51
C PHE A 285 10.98 -6.08 21.11
N GLN A 286 11.35 -5.83 19.86
CA GLN A 286 12.72 -6.08 19.36
C GLN A 286 13.77 -5.17 20.02
N MET A 287 13.43 -3.92 20.30
CA MET A 287 14.30 -3.04 21.10
C MET A 287 14.51 -3.61 22.52
N GLY A 288 13.47 -4.22 23.10
CA GLY A 288 13.57 -4.94 24.37
C GLY A 288 14.50 -6.15 24.31
N ASP A 289 14.38 -6.99 23.27
CA ASP A 289 15.27 -8.14 23.07
C ASP A 289 16.73 -7.72 22.87
N MET A 290 16.96 -6.69 22.06
CA MET A 290 18.29 -6.09 21.86
C MET A 290 18.86 -5.59 23.19
N TYR A 291 18.05 -4.93 24.03
CA TYR A 291 18.48 -4.49 25.35
C TYR A 291 18.82 -5.66 26.28
N SER A 292 17.99 -6.68 26.36
CA SER A 292 18.24 -7.84 27.22
C SER A 292 19.56 -8.52 26.88
N ARG A 293 19.89 -8.63 25.58
CA ARG A 293 21.16 -9.18 25.11
C ARG A 293 22.35 -8.28 25.41
N LEU A 294 22.23 -6.97 25.16
CA LEU A 294 23.28 -6.01 25.52
C LEU A 294 23.55 -5.99 27.04
N ALA A 295 22.50 -6.02 27.85
CA ALA A 295 22.62 -6.10 29.30
C ALA A 295 23.28 -7.41 29.75
N PHE A 296 22.97 -8.54 29.10
CA PHE A 296 23.62 -9.82 29.37
C PHE A 296 25.13 -9.76 29.08
N LEU A 297 25.53 -9.22 27.92
CA LEU A 297 26.94 -9.08 27.51
C LEU A 297 27.73 -8.16 28.44
N VAL A 298 27.14 -7.04 28.85
CA VAL A 298 27.81 -6.07 29.75
C VAL A 298 27.87 -6.58 31.19
N SER A 299 26.85 -7.31 31.66
CA SER A 299 26.83 -7.89 33.02
C SER A 299 27.69 -9.14 33.15
N ASN A 300 27.89 -9.89 32.07
CA ASN A 300 28.79 -11.04 31.99
C ASN A 300 29.91 -10.75 30.99
N PRO A 301 30.84 -9.81 31.30
CA PRO A 301 31.99 -9.56 30.45
C PRO A 301 32.79 -10.87 30.31
N PRO A 302 33.25 -11.20 29.10
CA PRO A 302 33.48 -12.59 28.74
C PRO A 302 34.63 -13.27 29.50
N SER A 303 34.33 -14.44 30.05
CA SER A 303 35.20 -15.62 29.93
C SER A 303 34.88 -16.43 28.66
N LEU A 304 33.94 -15.94 27.82
CA LEU A 304 33.49 -16.56 26.57
C LEU A 304 34.64 -16.67 25.55
N THR A 305 34.69 -17.79 24.82
CA THR A 305 35.59 -17.95 23.68
C THR A 305 35.30 -16.89 22.61
N VAL A 306 36.32 -16.49 21.84
CA VAL A 306 36.21 -15.48 20.77
C VAL A 306 35.02 -15.77 19.84
N ASP A 307 34.76 -17.05 19.56
CA ASP A 307 33.68 -17.53 18.69
C ASP A 307 32.27 -17.16 19.21
N GLN A 308 32.01 -17.26 20.51
CA GLN A 308 30.69 -16.96 21.09
C GLN A 308 30.40 -15.46 21.10
N ALA A 309 31.43 -14.64 21.33
CA ALA A 309 31.32 -13.18 21.26
C ALA A 309 31.03 -12.70 19.83
N GLU A 310 31.62 -13.34 18.82
CA GLU A 310 31.40 -13.01 17.42
C GLU A 310 29.96 -13.35 16.96
N GLU A 311 29.41 -14.49 17.40
CA GLU A 311 28.01 -14.87 17.15
C GLU A 311 27.01 -13.87 17.74
N ASP A 312 27.21 -13.46 19.00
CA ASP A 312 26.33 -12.50 19.67
C ASP A 312 26.37 -11.12 19.00
N ILE A 313 27.57 -10.67 18.59
CA ILE A 313 27.74 -9.40 17.84
C ILE A 313 27.06 -9.50 16.47
N ALA A 314 27.20 -10.62 15.76
CA ALA A 314 26.54 -10.85 14.48
C ALA A 314 25.01 -10.80 14.62
N HIS A 315 24.47 -11.43 15.68
CA HIS A 315 23.04 -11.39 15.98
C HIS A 315 22.54 -9.98 16.32
N LEU A 316 23.31 -9.21 17.11
CA LEU A 316 22.99 -7.81 17.41
C LEU A 316 22.95 -6.94 16.14
N ARG A 317 23.91 -7.10 15.23
CA ARG A 317 23.90 -6.41 13.92
C ARG A 317 22.69 -6.79 13.08
N MET A 318 22.28 -8.07 13.13
CA MET A 318 21.07 -8.54 12.45
C MET A 318 19.81 -7.87 13.02
N LEU A 319 19.68 -7.79 14.34
CA LEU A 319 18.57 -7.09 15.02
C LEU A 319 18.55 -5.60 14.68
N GLU A 320 19.71 -4.93 14.68
CA GLU A 320 19.82 -3.52 14.31
C GLU A 320 19.34 -3.28 12.88
N LYS A 321 19.80 -4.10 11.92
CA LYS A 321 19.36 -4.02 10.51
C LYS A 321 17.84 -4.19 10.39
N LYS A 322 17.26 -5.17 11.11
CA LYS A 322 15.79 -5.38 11.16
C LYS A 322 15.06 -4.17 11.74
N LEU A 323 15.56 -3.57 12.82
CA LEU A 323 14.97 -2.38 13.45
C LEU A 323 14.99 -1.17 12.52
N ARG A 324 16.10 -0.95 11.79
CA ARG A 324 16.20 0.13 10.79
C ARG A 324 15.19 -0.05 9.65
N GLY A 325 15.09 -1.25 9.09
CA GLY A 325 14.10 -1.58 8.05
C GLY A 325 12.66 -1.35 8.53
N ARG A 326 12.35 -1.78 9.75
CA ARG A 326 11.02 -1.53 10.35
C ARG A 326 10.74 -0.08 10.65
N SER A 327 11.73 0.71 11.05
CA SER A 327 11.58 2.16 11.25
C SER A 327 11.19 2.87 9.94
N ALA A 328 11.84 2.49 8.83
CA ALA A 328 11.48 2.99 7.50
C ALA A 328 10.02 2.60 7.15
N SER A 329 9.66 1.33 7.33
CA SER A 329 8.28 0.85 7.10
C SER A 329 7.24 1.54 7.99
N ASN A 330 7.56 1.83 9.26
CA ASN A 330 6.68 2.57 10.16
C ASN A 330 6.45 4.00 9.68
N ARG A 331 7.47 4.67 9.14
CA ARG A 331 7.33 6.01 8.55
C ARG A 331 6.40 5.99 7.35
N VAL A 332 6.50 4.96 6.50
CA VAL A 332 5.58 4.72 5.38
C VAL A 332 4.14 4.57 5.87
N LEU A 333 3.92 3.66 6.82
CA LEU A 333 2.58 3.38 7.37
C LEU A 333 1.98 4.60 8.08
N LEU A 334 2.81 5.44 8.71
CA LEU A 334 2.38 6.69 9.33
C LEU A 334 1.84 7.66 8.27
N GLY A 335 2.55 7.87 7.17
CA GLY A 335 2.05 8.67 6.05
C GLY A 335 0.73 8.14 5.48
N LEU A 336 0.59 6.82 5.35
CA LEU A 336 -0.68 6.21 4.90
C LEU A 336 -1.82 6.32 5.93
N SER A 337 -1.50 6.61 7.20
CA SER A 337 -2.48 6.65 8.29
C SER A 337 -3.09 8.03 8.54
N GLU A 338 -2.40 9.09 8.11
CA GLU A 338 -2.87 10.49 8.23
C GLU A 338 -4.08 10.76 7.34
N HIS A 339 -4.21 10.01 6.25
CA HIS A 339 -5.36 9.99 5.35
C HIS A 339 -6.41 8.98 5.82
#